data_AF-A0A7V0MEX8-F1
#
_entry.id   AF-A0A7V0MEX8-F1
#
_cell.length_a   1.000
_cell.length_b   1.000
_cell.length_c   1.000
_cell.angle_alpha   90.00
_cell.angle_beta   90.00
_cell.angle_gamma   90.00
#
_symmetry.space_group_name_H-M   'P 1'
#
loop_
_entity.id
_entity.type
_entity.pdbx_description
1 polymer ?
#
loop_
_entity_poly.entity_id
_entity_poly.type
_entity_poly.pdbx_seq_one_letter_code
_entity_poly.pdbx_strand_id
1 'polypeptide(L)'
;MIISVAGPKGGVGKTVFVANLAVILGQSEYRVLAIDLDLGAANLHVMFNAMQTEVNLFSFLGKSVKSLEDTVIRTGYQNVFLISGAGHVPGLANIFYQTKMKLISHIKKLDYDIVILDLGAGTAYNILDFYSIGDRKIVITSPEITSVMNSYSFLKSYIFRQMERYLRKNRRFDTLSTLTELKNPENSLGLKTVPQILAYLKKEDETLGNDFESIVDRSAFTVIFNRAKKDEGNQVARAFSSLLNQYLGVSEHHFYVLPEDEKLPLSVAIRKPLVDMFPESPFVLDVKRFSEIL
;
A
#
# COMPACT_ATOMS: atom_id res chain seq x y z
N MET A 1 6.62 -13.69 2.49
CA MET A 1 5.33 -13.04 2.13
C MET A 1 5.54 -11.53 2.04
N ILE A 2 4.95 -10.84 1.06
CA ILE A 2 5.02 -9.37 0.91
C ILE A 2 3.67 -8.74 1.28
N ILE A 3 3.70 -7.79 2.20
CA ILE A 3 2.54 -6.97 2.60
C ILE A 3 2.77 -5.56 2.10
N SER A 4 1.91 -5.05 1.22
CA SER A 4 1.99 -3.65 0.76
C SER A 4 0.94 -2.79 1.46
N VAL A 5 1.39 -1.75 2.18
CA VAL A 5 0.52 -0.84 2.92
C VAL A 5 0.49 0.51 2.22
N ALA A 6 -0.65 0.82 1.62
CA ALA A 6 -0.94 2.11 1.02
C ALA A 6 -1.89 2.93 1.90
N GLY A 7 -2.04 4.21 1.59
CA GLY A 7 -2.97 5.10 2.28
C GLY A 7 -2.99 6.44 1.57
N PRO A 8 -4.05 6.72 0.79
CA PRO A 8 -4.00 7.75 -0.24
C PRO A 8 -4.07 9.19 0.27
N LYS A 9 -4.30 9.39 1.57
CA LYS A 9 -4.18 10.69 2.25
C LYS A 9 -3.01 10.66 3.24
N GLY A 10 -2.26 11.76 3.34
CA GLY A 10 -1.26 11.95 4.39
C GLY A 10 -1.91 11.94 5.78
N GLY A 11 -1.21 11.45 6.79
CA GLY A 11 -1.69 11.51 8.19
C GLY A 11 -2.74 10.46 8.60
N VAL A 12 -3.13 9.52 7.73
CA VAL A 12 -4.07 8.42 8.09
C VAL A 12 -3.46 7.33 8.99
N GLY A 13 -2.16 7.41 9.28
CA GLY A 13 -1.48 6.49 10.22
C GLY A 13 -0.80 5.26 9.59
N LYS A 14 -0.52 5.24 8.28
CA LYS A 14 0.18 4.14 7.59
C LYS A 14 1.47 3.69 8.28
N THR A 15 2.42 4.60 8.43
CA THR A 15 3.75 4.33 9.00
C THR A 15 3.66 3.85 10.44
N VAL A 16 2.73 4.41 11.23
CA VAL A 16 2.43 3.96 12.59
C VAL A 16 1.93 2.53 12.60
N PHE A 17 0.97 2.20 11.72
CA PHE A 17 0.47 0.84 11.56
C PHE A 17 1.58 -0.13 11.14
N VAL A 18 2.39 0.21 10.12
CA VAL A 18 3.51 -0.61 9.65
C VAL A 18 4.52 -0.88 10.78
N ALA A 19 4.92 0.15 11.52
CA ALA A 19 5.90 -0.02 12.60
C ALA A 19 5.38 -0.94 13.72
N ASN A 20 4.14 -0.76 14.14
CA ASN A 20 3.53 -1.61 15.18
C ASN A 20 3.32 -3.04 14.69
N LEU A 21 2.81 -3.22 13.47
CA LEU A 21 2.61 -4.54 12.87
C LEU A 21 3.95 -5.28 12.74
N ALA A 22 5.02 -4.59 12.33
CA ALA A 22 6.34 -5.19 12.21
C ALA A 22 6.86 -5.71 13.57
N VAL A 23 6.73 -4.91 14.64
CA VAL A 23 7.15 -5.33 15.99
C VAL A 23 6.31 -6.48 16.52
N ILE A 24 4.99 -6.44 16.33
CA ILE A 24 4.10 -7.53 16.76
C ILE A 24 4.47 -8.85 16.06
N LEU A 25 4.68 -8.81 14.74
CA LEU A 25 5.06 -10.00 13.98
C LEU A 25 6.48 -10.48 14.35
N GLY A 26 7.42 -9.57 14.60
CA GLY A 26 8.77 -9.92 15.07
C GLY A 26 8.78 -10.59 16.45
N GLN A 27 7.92 -10.12 17.36
CA GLN A 27 7.67 -10.74 18.67
C GLN A 27 7.04 -12.13 18.56
N SER A 28 6.36 -12.42 17.45
CA SER A 28 5.84 -13.75 17.09
C SER A 28 6.86 -14.61 16.32
N GLU A 29 8.16 -14.30 16.47
CA GLU A 29 9.30 -15.03 15.89
C GLU A 29 9.43 -15.03 14.36
N TYR A 30 8.67 -14.19 13.65
CA TYR A 30 8.88 -13.97 12.22
C TYR A 30 10.07 -13.05 11.96
N ARG A 31 10.91 -13.36 10.98
CA ARG A 31 11.89 -12.40 10.43
C ARG A 31 11.14 -11.38 9.58
N VAL A 32 10.96 -10.17 10.12
CA VAL A 32 10.19 -9.10 9.47
C VAL A 32 11.13 -8.02 8.95
N LEU A 33 11.05 -7.74 7.65
CA LEU A 33 11.71 -6.60 7.04
C LEU A 33 10.69 -5.52 6.68
N ALA A 34 10.78 -4.36 7.33
CA ALA A 34 9.99 -3.20 6.97
C ALA A 34 10.79 -2.30 5.99
N ILE A 35 10.16 -1.87 4.89
CA ILE A 35 10.79 -1.05 3.85
C ILE A 35 10.01 0.25 3.72
N ASP A 36 10.68 1.38 3.93
CA ASP A 36 10.11 2.69 3.68
C ASP A 36 10.24 3.05 2.19
N LEU A 37 9.10 3.03 1.50
CA LEU A 37 8.98 3.39 0.08
C LEU A 37 8.25 4.73 -0.10
N ASP A 38 8.09 5.54 0.95
CA ASP A 38 7.71 6.94 0.80
C ASP A 38 8.95 7.77 0.40
N LEU A 39 9.27 7.70 -0.89
CA LEU A 39 10.45 8.37 -1.46
C LEU A 39 10.43 9.90 -1.34
N GLY A 40 9.27 10.49 -1.03
CA GLY A 40 9.09 11.93 -0.86
C GLY A 40 9.19 12.38 0.59
N ALA A 41 8.63 11.59 1.51
CA ALA A 41 8.51 11.93 2.93
C ALA A 41 8.67 10.68 3.82
N ALA A 42 9.85 10.07 3.78
CA ALA A 42 10.18 8.90 4.59
C ALA A 42 10.07 9.19 6.09
N ASN A 43 9.40 8.31 6.83
CA ASN A 43 9.10 8.49 8.26
C ASN A 43 9.27 7.21 9.09
N LEU A 44 9.43 6.03 8.45
CA LEU A 44 9.43 4.76 9.16
C LEU A 44 10.65 4.60 10.07
N HIS A 45 11.80 5.10 9.62
CA HIS A 45 13.04 5.11 10.40
C HIS A 45 12.90 5.88 11.73
N VAL A 46 12.06 6.93 11.75
CA VAL A 46 11.76 7.69 12.97
C VAL A 46 11.05 6.81 13.99
N MET A 47 10.11 5.96 13.56
CA MET A 47 9.36 5.07 14.46
C MET A 47 10.23 4.00 15.13
N PHE A 48 11.37 3.65 14.53
CA PHE A 48 12.33 2.69 15.06
C PHE A 48 13.54 3.35 15.74
N ASN A 49 13.51 4.67 15.94
CA ASN A 49 14.64 5.49 16.41
C ASN A 49 15.94 5.27 15.60
N ALA A 50 15.82 4.93 14.32
CA ALA A 50 16.92 4.64 13.40
C ALA A 50 17.33 5.90 12.61
N MET A 51 17.72 6.96 13.32
CA MET A 51 17.98 8.28 12.71
C MET A 51 19.36 8.39 12.03
N GLN A 52 20.30 7.53 12.41
CA GLN A 52 21.66 7.51 11.86
C GLN A 52 21.84 6.18 11.12
N THR A 53 21.69 6.21 9.80
CA THR A 53 21.86 5.04 8.95
C THR A 53 22.95 5.34 7.92
N GLU A 54 24.07 4.62 7.98
CA GLU A 54 25.17 4.77 7.00
C GLU A 54 24.73 4.36 5.58
N VAL A 55 23.78 3.41 5.51
CA VAL A 55 23.17 2.92 4.29
C VAL A 55 21.65 3.03 4.37
N ASN A 56 21.02 3.31 3.24
CA ASN A 56 19.57 3.46 3.10
C ASN A 56 19.13 3.09 1.69
N LEU A 57 17.83 3.17 1.41
CA LEU A 57 17.27 2.89 0.09
C LEU A 57 17.93 3.73 -1.02
N PHE A 58 18.28 4.98 -0.74
CA PHE A 58 18.95 5.85 -1.70
C PHE A 58 20.40 5.45 -1.96
N SER A 59 21.08 4.74 -1.04
CA SER A 59 22.36 4.10 -1.32
C SER A 59 22.24 3.09 -2.47
N PHE A 60 21.17 2.31 -2.49
CA PHE A 60 20.89 1.37 -3.59
C PHE A 60 20.45 2.09 -4.87
N LEU A 61 19.53 3.06 -4.76
CA LEU A 61 19.04 3.82 -5.92
C LEU A 61 20.13 4.65 -6.59
N GLY A 62 21.02 5.25 -5.78
CA GLY A 62 22.21 5.99 -6.18
C GLY A 62 23.38 5.12 -6.62
N LYS A 63 23.23 3.78 -6.55
CA LYS A 63 24.23 2.78 -6.94
C LYS A 63 25.53 2.81 -6.11
N SER A 64 25.51 3.37 -4.89
CA SER A 64 26.63 3.24 -3.96
C SER A 64 26.73 1.83 -3.38
N VAL A 65 25.62 1.08 -3.36
CA VAL A 65 25.58 -0.37 -3.10
C VAL A 65 24.97 -1.15 -4.27
N LYS A 66 25.36 -2.42 -4.41
CA LYS A 66 24.93 -3.27 -5.53
C LYS A 66 23.66 -4.04 -5.22
N SER A 67 23.52 -4.58 -4.01
CA SER A 67 22.33 -5.28 -3.55
C SER A 67 21.43 -4.36 -2.73
N LEU A 68 20.14 -4.67 -2.69
CA LEU A 68 19.20 -4.03 -1.78
C LEU A 68 19.35 -4.58 -0.36
N GLU A 69 19.76 -5.85 -0.23
CA GLU A 69 20.06 -6.48 1.07
C GLU A 69 21.17 -5.73 1.81
N ASP A 70 22.13 -5.13 1.08
CA ASP A 70 23.23 -4.36 1.65
C ASP A 70 22.75 -3.04 2.31
N THR A 71 21.49 -2.63 2.12
CA THR A 71 20.90 -1.45 2.79
C THR A 71 20.05 -1.82 4.01
N VAL A 72 19.98 -3.10 4.36
CA VAL A 72 19.21 -3.57 5.51
C VAL A 72 19.96 -3.24 6.79
N ILE A 73 19.24 -2.67 7.76
CA ILE A 73 19.73 -2.46 9.11
C ILE A 73 18.85 -3.21 10.12
N ARG A 74 19.45 -3.62 11.23
CA ARG A 74 18.70 -4.16 12.38
C ARG A 74 18.08 -3.01 13.15
N THR A 75 16.82 -3.18 13.57
CA THR A 75 16.20 -2.26 14.52
C THR A 75 16.54 -2.67 15.97
N GLY A 76 16.09 -1.88 16.94
CA GLY A 76 16.16 -2.25 18.36
C GLY A 76 15.18 -3.35 18.77
N TYR A 77 14.35 -3.87 17.85
CA TYR A 77 13.32 -4.85 18.13
C TYR A 77 13.70 -6.24 17.58
N GLN A 78 13.41 -7.27 18.37
CA GLN A 78 13.71 -8.66 18.02
C GLN A 78 13.08 -9.04 16.67
N ASN A 79 13.87 -9.67 15.81
CA ASN A 79 13.49 -10.13 14.47
C ASN A 79 12.95 -9.04 13.51
N VAL A 80 13.09 -7.75 13.84
CA VAL A 80 12.66 -6.64 12.98
C VAL A 80 13.86 -5.93 12.36
N PHE A 81 13.80 -5.84 11.04
CA PHE A 81 14.79 -5.23 10.17
C PHE A 81 14.16 -4.07 9.40
N LEU A 82 14.98 -3.14 8.95
CA LEU A 82 14.54 -1.94 8.26
C LEU A 82 15.41 -1.67 7.02
N ILE A 83 14.77 -1.39 5.89
CA ILE A 83 15.37 -0.59 4.83
C ILE A 83 14.81 0.82 4.94
N SER A 84 15.68 1.73 5.37
CA SER A 84 15.32 3.11 5.62
C SER A 84 15.17 3.90 4.32
N GLY A 85 14.12 4.72 4.25
CA GLY A 85 13.95 5.76 3.23
C GLY A 85 14.61 7.08 3.64
N ALA A 86 15.32 7.13 4.78
CA ALA A 86 16.04 8.32 5.22
C ALA A 86 17.10 8.75 4.18
N GLY A 87 17.39 10.05 4.14
CA GLY A 87 18.38 10.61 3.23
C GLY A 87 17.76 11.23 1.98
N HIS A 88 16.74 12.08 2.16
CA HIS A 88 16.12 12.85 1.09
C HIS A 88 17.16 13.55 0.23
N VAL A 89 17.40 13.03 -0.97
CA VAL A 89 18.14 13.72 -2.02
C VAL A 89 17.09 14.40 -2.92
N PRO A 90 17.06 15.74 -2.98
CA PRO A 90 16.14 16.45 -3.84
C PRO A 90 16.17 15.91 -5.28
N GLY A 91 15.00 15.55 -5.82
CA GLY A 91 14.87 15.00 -7.17
C GLY A 91 14.88 13.47 -7.27
N LEU A 92 15.33 12.71 -6.26
CA LEU A 92 15.31 11.24 -6.29
C LEU A 92 13.93 10.63 -5.94
N ALA A 93 12.97 11.44 -5.50
CA ALA A 93 11.59 10.99 -5.25
C ALA A 93 10.92 10.44 -6.52
N ASN A 94 11.33 10.92 -7.70
CA ASN A 94 10.82 10.46 -9.00
C ASN A 94 11.77 9.42 -9.61
N ILE A 95 11.60 8.16 -9.24
CA ILE A 95 12.40 7.07 -9.80
C ILE A 95 12.00 6.75 -11.26
N PHE A 96 13.00 6.63 -12.13
CA PHE A 96 12.79 6.16 -13.50
C PHE A 96 12.26 4.72 -13.55
N TYR A 97 11.57 4.38 -14.63
CA TYR A 97 10.95 3.05 -14.81
C TYR A 97 11.94 1.89 -14.62
N GLN A 98 13.14 1.97 -15.19
CA GLN A 98 14.15 0.93 -15.06
C GLN A 98 14.61 0.74 -13.60
N THR A 99 14.86 1.84 -12.89
CA THR A 99 15.24 1.82 -11.47
C THR A 99 14.13 1.21 -10.62
N LYS A 100 12.87 1.58 -10.87
CA LYS A 100 11.71 0.98 -10.21
C LYS A 100 11.61 -0.52 -10.45
N MET A 101 11.75 -0.97 -11.70
CA MET A 101 11.68 -2.40 -12.03
C MET A 101 12.83 -3.18 -11.40
N LYS A 102 14.03 -2.58 -11.34
CA LYS A 102 15.16 -3.14 -10.60
C LYS A 102 14.84 -3.26 -9.10
N LEU A 103 14.32 -2.20 -8.48
CA LEU A 103 13.95 -2.21 -7.06
C LEU A 103 12.89 -3.29 -6.77
N ILE A 104 11.82 -3.36 -7.57
CA ILE A 104 10.80 -4.42 -7.47
C ILE A 104 11.43 -5.82 -7.56
N SER A 105 12.34 -6.04 -8.52
CA SER A 105 13.02 -7.32 -8.70
C SER A 105 13.87 -7.69 -7.49
N HIS A 106 14.53 -6.72 -6.86
CA HIS A 106 15.31 -6.94 -5.65
C HIS A 106 14.41 -7.21 -4.43
N ILE A 107 13.33 -6.44 -4.24
CA ILE A 107 12.36 -6.65 -3.14
C ILE A 107 11.82 -8.08 -3.16
N LYS A 108 11.46 -8.59 -4.34
CA LYS A 108 10.93 -9.96 -4.50
C LYS A 108 11.92 -11.08 -4.19
N LYS A 109 13.21 -10.77 -4.03
CA LYS A 109 14.29 -11.75 -3.77
C LYS A 109 14.80 -11.70 -2.33
N LEU A 110 14.29 -10.79 -1.50
CA LEU A 110 14.69 -10.66 -0.10
C LEU A 110 14.24 -11.90 0.68
N ASP A 111 15.14 -12.50 1.44
CA ASP A 111 14.89 -13.74 2.20
C ASP A 111 14.40 -13.43 3.62
N TYR A 112 13.14 -12.99 3.71
CA TYR A 112 12.45 -12.73 4.98
C TYR A 112 11.09 -13.40 4.98
N ASP A 113 10.65 -13.84 6.16
CA ASP A 113 9.34 -14.47 6.31
C ASP A 113 8.24 -13.48 5.92
N ILE A 114 8.40 -12.22 6.33
CA ILE A 114 7.49 -11.12 6.02
C ILE A 114 8.27 -9.88 5.59
N VAL A 115 7.91 -9.30 4.44
CA VAL A 115 8.38 -8.00 3.96
C VAL A 115 7.21 -7.03 3.95
N ILE A 116 7.26 -5.96 4.74
CA ILE A 116 6.20 -4.93 4.82
C ILE A 116 6.66 -3.68 4.08
N LEU A 117 5.90 -3.25 3.08
CA LEU A 117 6.17 -2.04 2.31
C LEU A 117 5.32 -0.88 2.84
N ASP A 118 5.95 0.13 3.44
CA ASP A 118 5.29 1.40 3.79
C ASP A 118 5.32 2.31 2.56
N LEU A 119 4.17 2.47 1.89
CA LEU A 119 4.10 3.25 0.66
C LEU A 119 3.72 4.69 0.95
N GLY A 120 4.21 5.63 0.12
CA GLY A 120 3.82 7.03 0.19
C GLY A 120 2.33 7.28 -0.08
N ALA A 121 1.88 8.50 0.18
CA ALA A 121 0.50 8.92 -0.10
C ALA A 121 0.26 9.24 -1.59
N GLY A 122 -1.00 9.19 -2.01
CA GLY A 122 -1.42 9.52 -3.38
C GLY A 122 -1.48 8.33 -4.33
N THR A 123 -1.54 8.62 -5.63
CA THR A 123 -1.86 7.66 -6.71
C THR A 123 -0.77 7.58 -7.78
N ALA A 124 0.45 8.02 -7.46
CA ALA A 124 1.57 7.99 -8.39
C ALA A 124 1.87 6.55 -8.85
N TYR A 125 2.31 6.38 -10.11
CA TYR A 125 2.49 5.05 -10.69
C TYR A 125 3.54 4.19 -9.99
N ASN A 126 4.54 4.78 -9.34
CA ASN A 126 5.46 4.04 -8.48
C ASN A 126 4.73 3.42 -7.27
N ILE A 127 3.87 4.18 -6.59
CA ILE A 127 3.08 3.70 -5.45
C ILE A 127 2.17 2.54 -5.90
N LEU A 128 1.43 2.70 -6.99
CA LEU A 128 0.54 1.65 -7.52
C LEU A 128 1.31 0.40 -7.94
N ASP A 129 2.51 0.57 -8.52
CA ASP A 129 3.34 -0.57 -8.93
C ASP A 129 3.97 -1.28 -7.72
N PHE A 130 4.36 -0.58 -6.66
CA PHE A 130 4.80 -1.21 -5.39
C PHE A 130 3.65 -1.87 -4.64
N TYR A 131 2.45 -1.27 -4.67
CA TYR A 131 1.25 -1.89 -4.14
C TYR A 131 0.90 -3.20 -4.88
N SER A 132 1.13 -3.23 -6.21
CA SER A 132 0.83 -4.40 -7.04
C SER A 132 1.65 -5.66 -6.72
N ILE A 133 2.80 -5.53 -6.02
CA ILE A 133 3.67 -6.67 -5.72
C ILE A 133 3.37 -7.35 -4.38
N GLY A 134 2.47 -6.79 -3.57
CA GLY A 134 2.04 -7.38 -2.30
C GLY A 134 1.19 -8.63 -2.51
N ASP A 135 1.55 -9.70 -1.81
CA ASP A 135 0.71 -10.88 -1.62
C ASP A 135 -0.54 -10.49 -0.82
N ARG A 136 -0.34 -9.72 0.26
CA ARG A 136 -1.39 -9.04 1.02
C ARG A 136 -1.33 -7.53 0.72
N LYS A 137 -2.48 -6.96 0.38
CA LYS A 137 -2.59 -5.55 -0.01
C LYS A 137 -3.52 -4.82 0.96
N ILE A 138 -3.01 -3.78 1.61
CA ILE A 138 -3.71 -3.07 2.67
C ILE A 138 -3.81 -1.59 2.29
N VAL A 139 -5.00 -1.01 2.41
CA VAL A 139 -5.24 0.43 2.31
C VAL A 139 -5.66 0.96 3.68
N ILE A 140 -4.85 1.83 4.28
CA ILE A 140 -5.20 2.55 5.51
C ILE A 140 -5.93 3.85 5.14
N THR A 141 -7.09 4.08 5.76
CA THR A 141 -7.90 5.29 5.61
C THR A 141 -8.46 5.73 6.97
N SER A 142 -9.02 6.93 7.05
CA SER A 142 -9.89 7.35 8.17
C SER A 142 -11.37 7.30 7.74
N PRO A 143 -12.34 7.30 8.69
CA PRO A 143 -13.77 7.36 8.38
C PRO A 143 -14.24 8.71 7.80
N GLU A 144 -13.33 9.70 7.69
CA GLU A 144 -13.62 10.97 7.03
C GLU A 144 -13.95 10.77 5.54
N ILE A 145 -15.03 11.41 5.08
CA ILE A 145 -15.51 11.32 3.68
C ILE A 145 -14.38 11.59 2.67
N THR A 146 -13.52 12.59 2.92
CA THR A 146 -12.40 12.90 2.02
C THR A 146 -11.38 11.76 1.93
N SER A 147 -11.08 11.09 3.04
CA SER A 147 -10.17 9.93 3.08
C SER A 147 -10.78 8.71 2.38
N VAL A 148 -12.08 8.49 2.56
CA VAL A 148 -12.83 7.43 1.88
C VAL A 148 -12.82 7.62 0.37
N MET A 149 -13.10 8.83 -0.11
CA MET A 149 -13.09 9.14 -1.54
C MET A 149 -11.69 9.04 -2.15
N ASN A 150 -10.66 9.43 -1.41
CA ASN A 150 -9.26 9.23 -1.82
C ASN A 150 -8.92 7.75 -1.91
N SER A 151 -9.45 6.92 -1.00
CA SER A 151 -9.28 5.46 -1.01
C SER A 151 -9.95 4.80 -2.20
N TYR A 152 -11.17 5.21 -2.53
CA TYR A 152 -11.82 4.79 -3.77
C TYR A 152 -11.00 5.17 -5.00
N SER A 153 -10.53 6.43 -5.08
CA SER A 153 -9.75 6.92 -6.22
C SER A 153 -8.43 6.17 -6.38
N PHE A 154 -7.79 5.80 -5.27
CA PHE A 154 -6.59 4.96 -5.26
C PHE A 154 -6.87 3.56 -5.82
N LEU A 155 -7.91 2.89 -5.32
CA LEU A 155 -8.28 1.55 -5.76
C LEU A 155 -8.71 1.54 -7.23
N LYS A 156 -9.47 2.56 -7.67
CA LYS A 156 -9.79 2.77 -9.09
C LYS A 156 -8.51 2.88 -9.91
N SER A 157 -7.59 3.76 -9.50
CA SER A 157 -6.31 3.98 -10.20
C SER A 157 -5.47 2.71 -10.25
N TYR A 158 -5.46 1.92 -9.17
CA TYR A 158 -4.80 0.63 -9.11
C TYR A 158 -5.35 -0.34 -10.15
N ILE A 159 -6.68 -0.54 -10.21
CA ILE A 159 -7.31 -1.43 -11.19
C ILE A 159 -6.96 -1.03 -12.63
N PHE A 160 -7.10 0.25 -12.96
CA PHE A 160 -6.71 0.75 -14.30
C PHE A 160 -5.22 0.56 -14.57
N ARG A 161 -4.36 0.75 -13.56
CA ARG A 161 -2.92 0.53 -13.70
C ARG A 161 -2.60 -0.93 -14.05
N GLN A 162 -3.33 -1.89 -13.47
CA GLN A 162 -3.16 -3.30 -13.80
C GLN A 162 -3.59 -3.62 -15.24
N MET A 163 -4.73 -3.07 -15.68
CA MET A 163 -5.19 -3.19 -17.07
C MET A 163 -4.20 -2.58 -18.07
N GLU A 164 -3.70 -1.36 -17.81
CA GLU A 164 -2.68 -0.73 -18.66
C GLU A 164 -1.41 -1.58 -18.78
N ARG A 165 -0.95 -2.17 -17.67
CA ARG A 165 0.22 -3.04 -17.67
C ARG A 165 -0.03 -4.31 -18.48
N TYR A 166 -1.22 -4.89 -18.38
CA TYR A 166 -1.61 -6.03 -19.19
C TYR A 166 -1.57 -5.69 -20.69
N LEU A 167 -2.19 -4.58 -21.09
CA LEU A 167 -2.21 -4.14 -22.49
C LEU A 167 -0.80 -3.89 -23.04
N ARG A 168 0.05 -3.19 -22.27
CA ARG A 168 1.45 -2.92 -22.67
C ARG A 168 2.25 -4.21 -22.82
N LYS A 169 2.08 -5.17 -21.91
CA LYS A 169 2.78 -6.47 -21.98
C LYS A 169 2.36 -7.27 -23.21
N ASN A 170 1.08 -7.21 -23.57
CA ASN A 170 0.50 -7.91 -24.72
C ASN A 170 0.49 -7.08 -26.02
N ARG A 171 1.18 -5.92 -26.04
CA ARG A 171 1.32 -5.04 -27.21
C ARG A 171 -0.01 -4.56 -27.82
N ARG A 172 -1.06 -4.44 -27.01
CA ARG A 172 -2.40 -3.96 -27.42
C ARG A 172 -2.48 -2.43 -27.27
N PHE A 173 -1.80 -1.71 -28.15
CA PHE A 173 -1.66 -0.25 -28.04
C PHE A 173 -2.93 0.52 -28.43
N ASP A 174 -3.73 0.01 -29.36
CA ASP A 174 -5.00 0.64 -29.75
C ASP A 174 -5.99 0.60 -28.58
N THR A 175 -6.15 -0.55 -27.91
CA THR A 175 -7.01 -0.62 -26.72
C THR A 175 -6.47 0.19 -25.55
N LEU A 176 -5.16 0.42 -25.49
CA LEU A 176 -4.56 1.28 -24.46
C LEU A 176 -4.96 2.75 -24.65
N SER A 177 -5.05 3.23 -25.90
CA SER A 177 -5.52 4.59 -26.17
C SER A 177 -7.01 4.73 -25.81
N THR A 178 -7.83 3.74 -26.16
CA THR A 178 -9.24 3.66 -25.74
C THR A 178 -9.37 3.67 -24.21
N LEU A 179 -8.64 2.80 -23.51
CA LEU A 179 -8.69 2.74 -22.04
C LEU A 179 -8.28 4.08 -21.40
N THR A 180 -7.32 4.79 -22.00
CA THR A 180 -6.88 6.10 -21.52
C THR A 180 -8.00 7.15 -21.63
N GLU A 181 -8.77 7.11 -22.71
CA GLU A 181 -9.97 7.94 -22.88
C GLU A 181 -11.06 7.57 -21.86
N LEU A 182 -11.35 6.28 -21.69
CA LEU A 182 -12.38 5.76 -20.78
C LEU A 182 -12.07 6.01 -19.29
N LYS A 183 -10.81 6.27 -18.93
CA LYS A 183 -10.44 6.68 -17.56
C LYS A 183 -10.98 8.06 -17.20
N ASN A 184 -11.25 8.92 -18.19
CA ASN A 184 -11.81 10.24 -17.97
C ASN A 184 -13.27 10.11 -17.49
N PRO A 185 -13.67 10.73 -16.36
CA PRO A 185 -15.07 10.77 -15.93
C PRO A 185 -16.03 11.36 -16.96
N GLU A 186 -15.53 12.21 -17.87
CA GLU A 186 -16.28 12.85 -18.96
C GLU A 186 -15.99 12.22 -20.33
N ASN A 187 -15.67 10.92 -20.36
CA ASN A 187 -15.44 10.20 -21.62
C ASN A 187 -16.66 10.28 -22.55
N SER A 188 -16.38 10.22 -23.85
CA SER A 188 -17.35 10.37 -24.94
C SER A 188 -18.47 9.34 -24.92
N LEU A 189 -18.23 8.17 -24.31
CA LEU A 189 -19.20 7.09 -24.18
C LEU A 189 -20.05 7.17 -22.91
N GLY A 190 -19.77 8.13 -22.02
CA GLY A 190 -20.49 8.30 -20.75
C GLY A 190 -20.36 7.14 -19.77
N LEU A 191 -19.35 6.27 -19.93
CA LEU A 191 -19.14 5.09 -19.08
C LEU A 191 -18.49 5.52 -17.77
N LYS A 192 -19.18 5.33 -16.64
CA LYS A 192 -18.74 5.87 -15.34
C LYS A 192 -18.12 4.83 -14.42
N THR A 193 -18.49 3.56 -14.59
CA THR A 193 -18.06 2.46 -13.71
C THR A 193 -17.13 1.49 -14.43
N VAL A 194 -16.26 0.82 -13.68
CA VAL A 194 -15.39 -0.23 -14.23
C VAL A 194 -16.23 -1.35 -14.87
N PRO A 195 -17.32 -1.87 -14.25
CA PRO A 195 -18.19 -2.85 -14.92
C PRO A 195 -18.72 -2.40 -16.29
N GLN A 196 -19.13 -1.14 -16.43
CA GLN A 196 -19.59 -0.60 -17.71
C GLN A 196 -18.47 -0.58 -18.77
N ILE A 197 -17.26 -0.18 -18.36
CA ILE A 197 -16.06 -0.17 -19.22
C ILE A 197 -15.70 -1.60 -19.65
N LEU A 198 -15.73 -2.56 -18.72
CA LEU A 198 -15.46 -3.97 -19.03
C LEU A 198 -16.48 -4.54 -20.00
N ALA A 199 -17.78 -4.28 -19.78
CA ALA A 199 -18.82 -4.73 -20.68
C ALA A 199 -18.70 -4.14 -22.08
N TYR A 200 -18.25 -2.88 -22.21
CA TYR A 200 -17.96 -2.27 -23.50
C TYR A 200 -16.76 -2.95 -24.19
N LEU A 201 -15.63 -3.08 -23.49
CA LEU A 201 -14.42 -3.69 -24.05
C LEU A 201 -14.61 -5.17 -24.41
N LYS A 202 -15.42 -5.90 -23.65
CA LYS A 202 -15.76 -7.31 -23.89
C LYS A 202 -16.58 -7.51 -25.17
N LYS A 203 -17.40 -6.53 -25.56
CA LYS A 203 -18.14 -6.58 -26.84
C LYS A 203 -17.22 -6.41 -28.04
N GLU A 204 -16.15 -5.63 -27.90
CA GLU A 204 -15.14 -5.41 -28.93
C GLU A 204 -14.16 -6.58 -29.02
N ASP A 205 -13.72 -7.10 -27.87
CA ASP A 205 -12.84 -8.27 -27.76
C ASP A 205 -13.19 -9.08 -26.49
N GLU A 206 -13.85 -10.21 -26.70
CA GLU A 206 -14.31 -11.08 -25.61
C GLU A 206 -13.17 -11.64 -24.77
N THR A 207 -12.05 -12.00 -25.40
CA THR A 207 -10.88 -12.57 -24.70
C THR A 207 -10.27 -11.52 -23.79
N LEU A 208 -10.06 -10.30 -24.31
CA LEU A 208 -9.53 -9.19 -23.53
C LEU A 208 -10.47 -8.79 -22.38
N GLY A 209 -11.79 -8.78 -22.65
CA GLY A 209 -12.80 -8.53 -21.62
C GLY A 209 -12.71 -9.52 -20.47
N ASN A 210 -12.62 -10.82 -20.78
CA ASN A 210 -12.46 -11.88 -19.78
C ASN A 210 -11.13 -11.75 -19.00
N ASP A 211 -10.04 -11.39 -19.67
CA ASP A 211 -8.76 -11.14 -19.00
C ASP A 211 -8.85 -9.97 -18.00
N PHE A 212 -9.58 -8.91 -18.36
CA PHE A 212 -9.78 -7.75 -17.50
C PHE A 212 -10.71 -8.03 -16.32
N GLU A 213 -11.80 -8.78 -16.53
CA GLU A 213 -12.63 -9.29 -15.44
C GLU A 213 -11.76 -10.10 -14.46
N SER A 214 -10.92 -11.02 -14.96
CA SER A 214 -10.01 -11.77 -14.11
C SER A 214 -8.99 -10.89 -13.37
N ILE A 215 -8.56 -9.75 -13.93
CA ILE A 215 -7.70 -8.79 -13.23
C ILE A 215 -8.44 -8.15 -12.05
N VAL A 216 -9.70 -7.76 -12.26
CA VAL A 216 -10.54 -7.16 -11.20
C VAL A 216 -10.82 -8.18 -10.11
N ASP A 217 -11.23 -9.39 -10.47
CA ASP A 217 -11.56 -10.46 -9.51
C ASP A 217 -10.36 -10.84 -8.64
N ARG A 218 -9.16 -10.89 -9.21
CA ARG A 218 -7.92 -11.21 -8.48
C ARG A 218 -7.36 -10.04 -7.69
N SER A 219 -7.97 -8.86 -7.77
CA SER A 219 -7.50 -7.65 -7.07
C SER A 219 -7.98 -7.62 -5.62
N ALA A 220 -7.76 -8.70 -4.87
CA ALA A 220 -8.12 -8.75 -3.46
C ALA A 220 -7.30 -7.73 -2.64
N PHE A 221 -7.99 -6.99 -1.76
CA PHE A 221 -7.36 -6.04 -0.84
C PHE A 221 -8.13 -5.94 0.48
N THR A 222 -7.44 -5.45 1.49
CA THR A 222 -8.01 -5.11 2.79
C THR A 222 -8.01 -3.60 2.96
N VAL A 223 -9.09 -3.05 3.51
CA VAL A 223 -9.18 -1.64 3.88
C VAL A 223 -9.30 -1.53 5.40
N ILE A 224 -8.41 -0.76 6.01
CA ILE A 224 -8.41 -0.50 7.44
C ILE A 224 -8.86 0.94 7.67
N PHE A 225 -10.02 1.09 8.32
CA PHE A 225 -10.51 2.36 8.84
C PHE A 225 -9.85 2.64 10.19
N ASN A 226 -8.75 3.36 10.14
CA ASN A 226 -8.04 3.84 11.31
C ASN A 226 -8.75 5.05 11.93
N ARG A 227 -8.46 5.33 13.21
CA ARG A 227 -8.97 6.50 13.93
C ARG A 227 -10.49 6.54 14.03
N ALA A 228 -11.11 5.37 14.17
CA ALA A 228 -12.56 5.24 14.08
C ALA A 228 -13.14 4.64 15.36
N LYS A 229 -14.30 5.17 15.79
CA LYS A 229 -15.15 4.44 16.72
C LYS A 229 -15.68 3.19 16.02
N LYS A 230 -15.78 2.07 16.73
CA LYS A 230 -16.11 0.76 16.12
C LYS A 230 -17.39 0.79 15.29
N ASP A 231 -18.48 1.35 15.83
CA ASP A 231 -19.78 1.40 15.13
C ASP A 231 -19.76 2.33 13.92
N GLU A 232 -19.14 3.50 14.05
CA GLU A 232 -18.97 4.48 12.97
C GLU A 232 -18.13 3.89 11.84
N GLY A 233 -16.97 3.32 12.17
CA GLY A 233 -16.08 2.66 11.20
C GLY A 233 -16.79 1.53 10.47
N ASN A 234 -17.59 0.72 11.17
CA ASN A 234 -18.37 -0.36 10.55
C ASN A 234 -19.49 0.16 9.63
N GLN A 235 -20.10 1.29 9.95
CA GLN A 235 -21.11 1.92 9.08
C GLN A 235 -20.45 2.46 7.81
N VAL A 236 -19.33 3.18 7.95
CA VAL A 236 -18.57 3.71 6.81
C VAL A 236 -18.03 2.56 5.95
N ALA A 237 -17.52 1.48 6.55
CA ALA A 237 -17.05 0.30 5.84
C ALA A 237 -18.16 -0.34 4.98
N ARG A 238 -19.38 -0.46 5.52
CA ARG A 238 -20.53 -0.98 4.76
C ARG A 238 -20.88 -0.08 3.58
N ALA A 239 -20.97 1.23 3.80
CA ALA A 239 -21.24 2.19 2.72
C ALA A 239 -20.13 2.16 1.65
N PHE A 240 -18.88 2.04 2.07
CA PHE A 240 -17.73 1.97 1.18
C PHE A 240 -17.70 0.67 0.38
N SER A 241 -18.05 -0.46 0.99
CA SER A 241 -18.23 -1.75 0.31
C SER A 241 -19.23 -1.64 -0.85
N SER A 242 -20.41 -1.05 -0.59
CA SER A 242 -21.42 -0.84 -1.64
C SER A 242 -20.90 0.05 -2.78
N LEU A 243 -20.14 1.10 -2.45
CA LEU A 243 -19.51 1.98 -3.44
C LEU A 243 -18.45 1.24 -4.28
N LEU A 244 -17.60 0.42 -3.67
CA LEU A 244 -16.60 -0.39 -4.38
C LEU A 244 -17.27 -1.40 -5.32
N ASN A 245 -18.30 -2.11 -4.84
CA ASN A 245 -19.07 -3.06 -5.66
C ASN A 245 -19.69 -2.36 -6.88
N GLN A 246 -20.38 -1.24 -6.65
CA GLN A 246 -21.10 -0.51 -7.69
C GLN A 246 -20.17 0.09 -8.75
N TYR A 247 -19.06 0.68 -8.33
CA TYR A 247 -18.22 1.47 -9.22
C TYR A 247 -16.99 0.74 -9.74
N LEU A 248 -16.44 -0.21 -8.98
CA LEU A 248 -15.24 -0.97 -9.36
C LEU A 248 -15.54 -2.42 -9.74
N GLY A 249 -16.69 -2.98 -9.33
CA GLY A 249 -17.02 -4.38 -9.59
C GLY A 249 -16.16 -5.37 -8.82
N VAL A 250 -15.44 -4.92 -7.79
CA VAL A 250 -14.62 -5.78 -6.93
C VAL A 250 -15.51 -6.47 -5.90
N SER A 251 -15.33 -7.78 -5.73
CA SER A 251 -16.13 -8.61 -4.81
C SER A 251 -15.32 -9.11 -3.61
N GLU A 252 -14.01 -9.28 -3.76
CA GLU A 252 -13.12 -9.77 -2.70
C GLU A 252 -12.40 -8.61 -1.98
N HIS A 253 -13.02 -8.11 -0.91
CA HIS A 253 -12.38 -7.16 0.00
C HIS A 253 -12.81 -7.35 1.45
N HIS A 254 -11.88 -7.05 2.35
CA HIS A 254 -12.10 -7.12 3.79
C HIS A 254 -11.97 -5.75 4.44
N PHE A 255 -12.71 -5.53 5.52
CA PHE A 255 -12.68 -4.30 6.29
C PHE A 255 -12.29 -4.56 7.74
N TYR A 256 -11.40 -3.71 8.25
CA TYR A 256 -11.05 -3.67 9.67
C TYR A 256 -11.19 -2.25 10.17
N VAL A 257 -11.51 -2.10 11.45
CA VAL A 257 -11.62 -0.82 12.12
C VAL A 257 -10.59 -0.80 13.23
N LEU A 258 -9.71 0.19 13.22
CA LEU A 258 -8.76 0.42 14.31
C LEU A 258 -9.20 1.67 15.09
N PRO A 259 -9.21 1.59 16.44
CA PRO A 259 -9.61 2.71 17.27
C PRO A 259 -8.59 3.84 17.22
N GLU A 260 -9.06 5.06 17.45
CA GLU A 260 -8.18 6.15 17.87
C GLU A 260 -7.56 5.78 19.23
N ASP A 261 -6.28 6.11 19.41
CA ASP A 261 -5.58 5.84 20.67
C ASP A 261 -4.82 7.09 21.10
N GLU A 262 -5.24 7.66 22.24
CA GLU A 262 -4.69 8.91 22.78
C GLU A 262 -3.20 8.82 23.15
N LYS A 263 -2.65 7.59 23.23
CA LYS A 263 -1.23 7.35 23.53
C LYS A 263 -0.35 7.40 22.28
N LEU A 264 -0.93 7.36 21.08
CA LEU A 264 -0.18 7.42 19.81
C LEU A 264 0.70 8.66 19.66
N PRO A 265 0.22 9.90 19.95
CA PRO A 265 1.06 11.09 19.86
C PRO A 265 2.32 10.99 20.72
N LEU A 266 2.22 10.41 21.92
CA LEU A 266 3.37 10.20 22.80
C LEU A 266 4.35 9.18 22.21
N SER A 267 3.86 8.04 21.71
CA SER A 267 4.69 7.02 21.07
C SER A 267 5.48 7.57 19.88
N VAL A 268 4.83 8.37 19.02
CA VAL A 268 5.49 9.04 17.90
C VAL A 268 6.53 10.05 18.39
N ALA A 269 6.19 10.86 19.41
CA ALA A 269 7.09 11.86 19.96
C ALA A 269 8.38 11.25 20.53
N ILE A 270 8.26 10.09 21.18
CA ILE A 270 9.42 9.37 21.74
C ILE A 270 10.05 8.36 20.77
N ARG A 271 9.57 8.30 19.51
CA ARG A 271 10.18 7.52 18.42
C ARG A 271 10.20 6.00 18.67
N LYS A 272 9.12 5.49 19.25
CA LYS A 272 8.95 4.07 19.55
C LYS A 272 7.57 3.59 19.08
N PRO A 273 7.42 2.38 18.52
CA PRO A 273 6.11 1.83 18.21
C PRO A 273 5.27 1.71 19.49
N LEU A 274 3.96 1.91 19.38
CA LEU A 274 3.04 1.94 20.51
C LEU A 274 3.05 0.63 21.31
N VAL A 275 3.18 -0.51 20.62
CA VAL A 275 3.28 -1.84 21.25
C VAL A 275 4.44 -1.97 22.23
N ASP A 276 5.53 -1.24 22.04
CA ASP A 276 6.68 -1.22 22.97
C ASP A 276 6.34 -0.56 24.31
N MET A 277 5.51 0.49 24.26
CA MET A 277 5.18 1.30 25.44
C MET A 277 3.89 0.87 26.13
N PHE A 278 2.89 0.52 25.33
CA PHE A 278 1.52 0.29 25.76
C PHE A 278 0.96 -0.97 25.05
N PRO A 279 1.49 -2.17 25.37
CA PRO A 279 1.13 -3.42 24.68
C PRO A 279 -0.35 -3.81 24.79
N GLU A 280 -1.06 -3.24 25.76
CA GLU A 280 -2.49 -3.47 26.04
C GLU A 280 -3.38 -2.31 25.58
N SER A 281 -2.85 -1.37 24.80
CA SER A 281 -3.65 -0.28 24.26
C SER A 281 -4.69 -0.81 23.25
N PRO A 282 -5.89 -0.20 23.13
CA PRO A 282 -6.92 -0.67 22.20
C PRO A 282 -6.42 -0.80 20.76
N PHE A 283 -5.61 0.16 20.29
CA PHE A 283 -5.00 0.08 18.96
C PHE A 283 -4.08 -1.14 18.83
N VAL A 284 -3.19 -1.37 19.81
CA VAL A 284 -2.25 -2.50 19.76
C VAL A 284 -2.98 -3.84 19.81
N LEU A 285 -4.01 -3.97 20.65
CA LEU A 285 -4.81 -5.19 20.73
C LEU A 285 -5.50 -5.52 19.41
N ASP A 286 -6.05 -4.52 18.72
CA ASP A 286 -6.70 -4.75 17.42
C ASP A 286 -5.68 -4.98 16.30
N VAL A 287 -4.48 -4.39 16.35
CA VAL A 287 -3.39 -4.73 15.42
C VAL A 287 -2.87 -6.16 15.66
N LYS A 288 -2.79 -6.63 16.92
CA LYS A 288 -2.47 -8.03 17.26
C LYS A 288 -3.49 -8.99 16.65
N ARG A 289 -4.79 -8.74 16.86
CA ARG A 289 -5.86 -9.52 16.22
C ARG A 289 -5.79 -9.50 14.70
N PHE A 290 -5.47 -8.35 14.11
CA PHE A 290 -5.26 -8.25 12.68
C PHE A 290 -4.05 -9.07 12.22
N SER A 291 -2.98 -9.17 13.01
CA SER A 291 -1.79 -9.94 12.64
C SER A 291 -2.03 -11.45 12.60
N GLU A 292 -2.99 -11.97 13.37
CA GLU A 292 -3.34 -13.41 13.43
C GLU A 292 -4.02 -13.94 12.16
N ILE A 293 -4.55 -13.05 11.32
CA ILE A 293 -5.32 -13.41 10.11
C ILE A 293 -4.57 -13.09 8.80
N LEU A 294 -3.32 -12.61 8.90
CA LEU A 294 -2.44 -12.33 7.75
C LEU A 294 -1.92 -13.61 7.13
#